data_AF-A0A2T0RCA0-F1
#
_entry.id   AF-A0A2T0RCA0-F1
#
_cell.length_a   1.000
_cell.length_b   1.000
_cell.length_c   1.000
_cell.angle_alpha   90.00
_cell.angle_beta   90.00
_cell.angle_gamma   90.00
#
_symmetry.space_group_name_H-M   'P 1'
#
loop_
_entity.id
_entity.type
_entity.pdbx_description
1 polymer ?
#
loop_
_entity_poly.entity_id
_entity_poly.type
_entity_poly.pdbx_seq_one_letter_code
_entity_poly.pdbx_strand_id
1 'polypeptide(L)'
;MTYDVIVIGGGPAGLSAALVLGRALRSVLVVDAASPRNAPAEGIHNYLTRDGIPPAEFRELGRAEVAGYGGEVIDATVATAAAGPDGLSVTLTDGREFRARRLLLTTGLTDELPDIPGLREQWGHGVLHCPYCHGYEVRGRSIGIIGSSPMSLHQAQLWRQWSDDVVLFLHTAPAPDDTQARELAARGITIETEKVAEVVADGGRLTGVRLTDGRFVARDALVSMSRLNANADPLRALGLQATENDFGAAVIADPTGRTPVPGVWVAGNVTDPMAQVVSAAAAGLQAGAMLNSDLITEEVARAVAR
;
A
#
# COMPACT_ATOMS: atom_id res chain seq x y z
N MET A 1 -25.08 -9.53 -17.57
CA MET A 1 -23.88 -9.53 -18.43
C MET A 1 -22.71 -9.98 -17.57
N THR A 2 -21.80 -10.79 -18.10
CA THR A 2 -20.65 -11.32 -17.35
C THR A 2 -19.38 -10.71 -17.92
N TYR A 3 -18.54 -10.12 -17.07
CA TYR A 3 -17.24 -9.60 -17.46
C TYR A 3 -16.22 -10.74 -17.60
N ASP A 4 -15.18 -10.55 -18.41
CA ASP A 4 -14.05 -11.46 -18.39
C ASP A 4 -13.29 -11.33 -17.07
N VAL A 5 -13.07 -10.09 -16.61
CA VAL A 5 -12.36 -9.80 -15.37
C VAL A 5 -13.05 -8.69 -14.59
N ILE A 6 -13.27 -8.91 -13.29
CA ILE A 6 -13.53 -7.83 -12.34
C ILE A 6 -12.26 -7.56 -11.53
N VAL A 7 -11.84 -6.30 -11.49
CA VAL A 7 -10.73 -5.80 -10.68
C VAL A 7 -11.31 -5.07 -9.48
N ILE A 8 -10.97 -5.52 -8.28
CA ILE A 8 -11.41 -4.96 -7.00
C ILE A 8 -10.28 -4.04 -6.49
N GLY A 9 -10.48 -2.73 -6.59
CA GLY A 9 -9.50 -1.68 -6.28
C GLY A 9 -9.00 -0.94 -7.53
N GLY A 10 -9.07 0.39 -7.51
CA GLY A 10 -8.62 1.26 -8.62
C GLY A 10 -7.36 2.06 -8.29
N GLY A 11 -6.42 1.43 -7.59
CA GLY A 11 -5.07 1.94 -7.39
C GLY A 11 -4.13 1.63 -8.56
N PRO A 12 -2.82 1.93 -8.45
CA PRO A 12 -1.84 1.68 -9.51
C PRO A 12 -1.83 0.23 -10.03
N ALA A 13 -1.95 -0.75 -9.14
CA ALA A 13 -2.02 -2.17 -9.52
C ALA A 13 -3.29 -2.48 -10.33
N GLY A 14 -4.46 -2.06 -9.84
CA GLY A 14 -5.74 -2.35 -10.49
C GLY A 14 -5.89 -1.65 -11.84
N LEU A 15 -5.53 -0.37 -11.93
CA LEU A 15 -5.59 0.39 -13.19
C LEU A 15 -4.61 -0.15 -14.23
N SER A 16 -3.40 -0.54 -13.82
CA SER A 16 -2.42 -1.13 -14.75
C SER A 16 -2.88 -2.51 -15.26
N ALA A 17 -3.47 -3.33 -14.40
CA ALA A 17 -4.07 -4.60 -14.80
C ALA A 17 -5.24 -4.42 -15.77
N ALA A 18 -6.15 -3.48 -15.46
CA ALA A 18 -7.29 -3.17 -16.31
C ALA A 18 -6.86 -2.65 -17.69
N LEU A 19 -5.80 -1.82 -17.74
CA LEU A 19 -5.24 -1.31 -18.99
C LEU A 19 -4.72 -2.42 -19.90
N VAL A 20 -3.92 -3.36 -19.36
CA VAL A 20 -3.41 -4.48 -20.18
C VAL A 20 -4.53 -5.41 -20.65
N LEU A 21 -5.54 -5.66 -19.80
CA LEU A 21 -6.69 -6.48 -20.13
C LEU A 21 -7.60 -5.83 -21.18
N GLY A 22 -7.89 -4.53 -21.06
CA GLY A 22 -8.66 -3.77 -22.06
C GLY A 22 -7.95 -3.73 -23.41
N ARG A 23 -6.62 -3.53 -23.42
CA ARG A 23 -5.80 -3.64 -24.64
C ARG A 23 -5.78 -5.05 -25.24
N ALA A 24 -6.02 -6.08 -24.43
CA ALA A 24 -6.21 -7.46 -24.86
C ALA A 24 -7.67 -7.77 -25.27
N LEU A 25 -8.51 -6.73 -25.42
CA LEU A 25 -9.92 -6.82 -25.83
C LEU A 25 -10.80 -7.63 -24.86
N ARG A 26 -10.41 -7.68 -23.58
CA ARG A 26 -11.22 -8.28 -22.50
C ARG A 26 -12.25 -7.28 -21.99
N SER A 27 -13.43 -7.76 -21.64
CA SER A 27 -14.42 -6.96 -20.90
C SER A 27 -13.99 -6.85 -19.43
N VAL A 28 -13.74 -5.63 -18.97
CA VAL A 28 -13.20 -5.36 -17.62
C VAL A 28 -14.06 -4.36 -16.88
N LEU A 29 -14.39 -4.68 -15.62
CA LEU A 29 -14.95 -3.75 -14.67
C LEU A 29 -13.99 -3.56 -13.49
N VAL A 30 -13.59 -2.32 -13.24
CA VAL A 30 -12.86 -1.91 -12.05
C VAL A 30 -13.83 -1.32 -11.04
N VAL A 31 -13.90 -1.91 -9.85
CA VAL A 31 -14.70 -1.41 -8.72
C VAL A 31 -13.76 -0.79 -7.71
N ASP A 32 -13.86 0.51 -7.49
CA ASP A 32 -12.90 1.24 -6.66
C ASP A 32 -13.57 2.06 -5.56
N ALA A 33 -13.14 1.84 -4.32
CA ALA A 33 -13.67 2.51 -3.13
C ALA A 33 -13.14 3.94 -2.94
N ALA A 34 -12.30 4.43 -3.85
CA ALA A 34 -11.70 5.77 -3.83
C ALA A 34 -10.95 6.13 -2.53
N SER A 35 -10.38 5.12 -1.86
CA SER A 35 -9.58 5.27 -0.63
C SER A 35 -8.13 4.79 -0.86
N PRO A 36 -7.30 5.50 -1.63
CA PRO A 36 -5.92 5.09 -1.89
C PRO A 36 -5.05 5.29 -0.65
N ARG A 37 -4.16 4.32 -0.37
CA ARG A 37 -3.23 4.35 0.79
C ARG A 37 -2.41 5.64 0.90
N ASN A 38 -1.96 6.15 -0.25
CA ASN A 38 -1.15 7.36 -0.33
C ASN A 38 -1.96 8.65 -0.53
N ALA A 39 -3.28 8.65 -0.29
CA ALA A 39 -4.11 9.86 -0.34
C ALA A 39 -3.54 11.06 0.45
N PRO A 40 -2.91 10.87 1.63
CA PRO A 40 -2.35 11.99 2.38
C PRO A 40 -1.09 12.61 1.76
N ALA A 41 -0.41 11.91 0.85
CA ALA A 41 0.86 12.37 0.29
C ALA A 41 0.64 13.44 -0.79
N GLU A 42 1.52 14.45 -0.82
CA GLU A 42 1.48 15.50 -1.85
C GLU A 42 1.88 14.99 -3.24
N GLY A 43 2.76 13.99 -3.31
CA GLY A 43 3.32 13.48 -4.56
C GLY A 43 3.72 12.01 -4.53
N ILE A 44 3.69 11.39 -5.72
CA ILE A 44 4.28 10.08 -5.98
C ILE A 44 5.71 10.30 -6.49
N HIS A 45 6.70 9.81 -5.76
CA HIS A 45 8.10 9.91 -6.14
C HIS A 45 8.68 8.56 -6.60
N ASN A 46 9.77 8.61 -7.37
CA ASN A 46 10.43 7.47 -8.02
C ASN A 46 9.57 6.72 -9.05
N TYR A 47 8.51 7.34 -9.55
CA TYR A 47 7.80 6.84 -10.73
C TYR A 47 8.36 7.55 -11.96
N LEU A 48 9.21 6.86 -12.74
CA LEU A 48 9.84 7.44 -13.92
C LEU A 48 8.79 8.09 -14.84
N THR A 49 9.06 9.29 -15.32
CA THR A 49 8.15 10.18 -16.09
C THR A 49 7.03 10.86 -15.30
N ARG A 50 6.76 10.45 -14.05
CA ARG A 50 5.69 10.96 -13.19
C ARG A 50 6.18 11.32 -11.79
N ASP A 51 7.46 11.65 -11.64
CA ASP A 51 8.03 12.02 -10.35
C ASP A 51 7.38 13.32 -9.84
N GLY A 52 6.82 13.27 -8.64
CA GLY A 52 6.10 14.37 -8.00
C GLY A 52 4.63 14.52 -8.39
N ILE A 53 4.05 13.61 -9.19
CA ILE A 53 2.63 13.70 -9.55
C ILE A 53 1.72 13.52 -8.32
N PRO A 54 0.67 14.35 -8.14
CA PRO A 54 -0.32 14.11 -7.09
C PRO A 54 -0.99 12.73 -7.24
N PRO A 55 -1.18 11.96 -6.15
CA PRO A 55 -1.81 10.64 -6.22
C PRO A 55 -3.20 10.63 -6.87
N ALA A 56 -3.98 11.68 -6.67
CA ALA A 56 -5.31 11.84 -7.27
C ALA A 56 -5.21 11.99 -8.80
N GLU A 57 -4.31 12.85 -9.29
CA GLU A 57 -4.09 13.08 -10.72
C GLU A 57 -3.58 11.81 -11.42
N PHE A 58 -2.64 11.08 -10.79
CA PHE A 58 -2.17 9.80 -11.33
C PHE A 58 -3.32 8.80 -11.55
N ARG A 59 -4.24 8.72 -10.58
CA ARG A 59 -5.40 7.82 -10.68
C ARG A 59 -6.41 8.30 -11.72
N GLU A 60 -6.66 9.60 -11.82
CA GLU A 60 -7.53 10.18 -12.85
C GLU A 60 -7.03 9.85 -14.25
N LEU A 61 -5.73 10.07 -14.51
CA LEU A 61 -5.10 9.73 -15.79
C LEU A 61 -5.20 8.24 -16.09
N GLY A 62 -4.90 7.37 -15.12
CA GLY A 62 -5.02 5.92 -15.29
C GLY A 62 -6.45 5.46 -15.57
N ARG A 63 -7.45 6.09 -14.94
CA ARG A 63 -8.87 5.81 -15.23
C ARG A 63 -9.24 6.21 -16.65
N ALA A 64 -8.78 7.36 -17.13
CA ALA A 64 -9.00 7.80 -18.49
C ALA A 64 -8.37 6.85 -19.53
N GLU A 65 -7.16 6.34 -19.26
CA GLU A 65 -6.51 5.33 -20.11
C GLU A 65 -7.32 4.03 -20.18
N VAL A 66 -7.81 3.51 -19.04
CA VAL A 66 -8.65 2.31 -18.98
C VAL A 66 -9.95 2.50 -19.78
N ALA A 67 -10.63 3.63 -19.58
CA ALA A 67 -11.85 3.97 -20.31
C ALA A 67 -11.62 4.09 -21.82
N GLY A 68 -10.46 4.62 -22.24
CA GLY A 68 -10.07 4.72 -23.65
C GLY A 68 -9.95 3.37 -24.37
N TYR A 69 -9.76 2.27 -23.63
CA TYR A 69 -9.75 0.90 -24.15
C TYR A 69 -11.05 0.12 -23.85
N GLY A 70 -12.12 0.81 -23.47
CA GLY A 70 -13.44 0.20 -23.23
C GLY A 70 -13.58 -0.49 -21.86
N GLY A 71 -12.62 -0.31 -20.96
CA GLY A 71 -12.77 -0.75 -19.57
C GLY A 71 -13.71 0.18 -18.79
N GLU A 72 -14.54 -0.40 -17.93
CA GLU A 72 -15.43 0.37 -17.05
C GLU A 72 -14.77 0.56 -15.69
N VAL A 73 -14.82 1.78 -15.14
CA VAL A 73 -14.38 2.07 -13.78
C VAL A 73 -15.53 2.73 -13.03
N ILE A 74 -15.93 2.15 -11.90
CA ILE A 74 -17.01 2.67 -11.06
C ILE A 74 -16.51 2.96 -9.65
N ASP A 75 -17.05 4.03 -9.07
CA ASP A 75 -16.83 4.36 -7.66
C ASP A 75 -17.84 3.59 -6.81
N ALA A 76 -17.37 2.52 -6.16
CA ALA A 76 -18.14 1.71 -5.24
C ALA A 76 -17.25 0.82 -4.39
N THR A 77 -17.81 0.26 -3.32
CA THR A 77 -17.11 -0.66 -2.43
C THR A 77 -17.63 -2.08 -2.62
N VAL A 78 -16.74 -3.03 -2.83
CA VAL A 78 -17.07 -4.46 -2.80
C VAL A 78 -17.20 -4.91 -1.36
N ALA A 79 -18.35 -5.48 -1.00
CA ALA A 79 -18.58 -6.07 0.31
C ALA A 79 -18.04 -7.51 0.39
N THR A 80 -18.27 -8.31 -0.65
CA THR A 80 -17.84 -9.72 -0.69
C THR A 80 -17.72 -10.21 -2.13
N ALA A 81 -16.86 -11.21 -2.32
CA ALA A 81 -16.73 -11.99 -3.53
C ALA A 81 -17.05 -13.46 -3.22
N ALA A 82 -17.71 -14.14 -4.16
CA ALA A 82 -18.14 -15.52 -3.98
C ALA A 82 -18.00 -16.33 -5.28
N ALA A 83 -17.82 -17.64 -5.11
CA ALA A 83 -17.88 -18.61 -6.19
C ALA A 83 -19.27 -19.26 -6.20
N GLY A 84 -19.86 -19.40 -7.38
CA GLY A 84 -21.16 -20.04 -7.59
C GLY A 84 -21.19 -20.88 -8.87
N PRO A 85 -22.35 -21.49 -9.18
CA PRO A 85 -22.52 -22.34 -10.36
C PRO A 85 -22.21 -21.61 -11.68
N ASP A 86 -22.45 -20.30 -11.72
CA ASP A 86 -22.28 -19.45 -12.90
C ASP A 86 -20.90 -18.76 -12.98
N GLY A 87 -19.95 -19.13 -12.10
CA GLY A 87 -18.62 -18.55 -12.02
C GLY A 87 -18.40 -17.69 -10.78
N LEU A 88 -17.59 -16.64 -10.91
CA LEU A 88 -17.26 -15.73 -9.81
C LEU A 88 -18.20 -14.52 -9.81
N SER A 89 -18.49 -13.99 -8.62
CA SER A 89 -19.33 -12.82 -8.43
C SER A 89 -18.75 -11.89 -7.37
N VAL A 90 -19.09 -10.61 -7.47
CA VAL A 90 -18.86 -9.60 -6.43
C VAL A 90 -20.18 -8.94 -6.08
N THR A 91 -20.41 -8.76 -4.79
CA THR A 91 -21.55 -8.00 -4.25
C THR A 91 -21.02 -6.69 -3.69
N LEU A 92 -21.58 -5.58 -4.14
CA LEU A 92 -21.28 -4.25 -3.64
C LEU A 92 -21.99 -3.98 -2.32
N THR A 93 -21.50 -3.01 -1.56
CA THR A 93 -22.14 -2.58 -0.29
C THR A 93 -23.55 -2.02 -0.48
N ASP A 94 -23.89 -1.54 -1.68
CA ASP A 94 -25.24 -1.08 -2.05
C ASP A 94 -26.16 -2.18 -2.58
N GLY A 95 -25.71 -3.44 -2.56
CA GLY A 95 -26.48 -4.60 -2.97
C GLY A 95 -26.43 -4.94 -4.46
N ARG A 96 -25.79 -4.11 -5.31
CA ARG A 96 -25.55 -4.48 -6.71
C ARG A 96 -24.63 -5.70 -6.80
N GLU A 97 -24.88 -6.57 -7.77
CA GLU A 97 -24.07 -7.76 -8.02
C GLU A 97 -23.51 -7.72 -9.45
N PHE A 98 -22.23 -8.06 -9.59
CA PHE A 98 -21.57 -8.23 -10.87
C PHE A 98 -20.91 -9.59 -10.96
N ARG A 99 -20.88 -10.17 -12.16
CA ARG A 99 -20.32 -11.49 -12.42
C ARG A 99 -19.10 -11.41 -13.31
N ALA A 100 -18.13 -12.28 -13.07
CA ALA A 100 -16.93 -12.39 -13.88
C ALA A 100 -16.43 -13.82 -14.04
N ARG A 101 -15.64 -14.04 -15.09
CA ARG A 101 -14.89 -15.28 -15.28
C ARG A 101 -13.67 -15.33 -14.36
N ARG A 102 -13.06 -14.19 -14.07
CA ARG A 102 -11.90 -14.04 -13.18
C ARG A 102 -12.03 -12.82 -12.26
N LEU A 103 -11.37 -12.89 -11.10
CA LEU A 103 -11.26 -11.78 -10.16
C LEU A 103 -9.80 -11.42 -9.91
N LEU A 104 -9.54 -10.12 -9.74
CA LEU A 104 -8.26 -9.58 -9.31
C LEU A 104 -8.45 -8.64 -8.12
N LEU A 105 -7.87 -8.96 -6.96
CA LEU A 105 -7.87 -8.08 -5.79
C LEU A 105 -6.63 -7.17 -5.78
N THR A 106 -6.85 -5.86 -5.72
CA THR A 106 -5.81 -4.81 -5.66
C THR A 106 -6.17 -3.71 -4.67
N THR A 107 -6.88 -4.08 -3.60
CA THR A 107 -7.40 -3.21 -2.53
C THR A 107 -6.33 -2.61 -1.61
N GLY A 108 -5.06 -2.94 -1.87
CA GLY A 108 -3.93 -2.45 -1.09
C GLY A 108 -3.96 -2.92 0.37
N LEU A 109 -3.52 -2.04 1.26
CA LEU A 109 -3.43 -2.30 2.69
C LEU A 109 -3.76 -1.02 3.47
N THR A 110 -4.01 -1.19 4.76
CA THR A 110 -4.21 -0.11 5.73
C THR A 110 -3.01 -0.05 6.69
N ASP A 111 -2.47 1.15 6.89
CA ASP A 111 -1.43 1.43 7.88
C ASP A 111 -2.06 1.56 9.27
N GLU A 112 -1.84 0.57 10.13
CA GLU A 112 -2.19 0.64 11.56
C GLU A 112 -1.06 1.37 12.30
N LEU A 113 -1.36 2.59 12.73
CA LEU A 113 -0.39 3.50 13.35
C LEU A 113 -0.29 3.25 14.87
N PRO A 114 0.88 3.52 15.49
CA PRO A 114 0.99 3.55 16.94
C PRO A 114 -0.02 4.50 17.58
N ASP A 115 -0.55 4.11 18.73
CA ASP A 115 -1.50 4.92 19.50
C ASP A 115 -0.76 6.03 20.27
N ILE A 116 -0.34 7.06 19.53
CA ILE A 116 0.33 8.25 20.04
C ILE A 116 -0.53 9.46 19.66
N PRO A 117 -1.03 10.25 20.63
CA PRO A 117 -1.78 11.47 20.36
C PRO A 117 -1.05 12.39 19.37
N GLY A 118 -1.77 12.90 18.36
CA GLY A 118 -1.24 13.80 17.33
C GLY A 118 -0.55 13.10 16.15
N LEU A 119 -0.22 11.80 16.26
CA LEU A 119 0.50 11.08 15.21
C LEU A 119 -0.37 10.89 13.96
N ARG A 120 -1.62 10.45 14.15
CA ARG A 120 -2.55 10.19 13.03
C ARG A 120 -2.86 11.46 12.25
N GLU A 121 -3.02 12.58 12.94
CA GLU A 121 -3.30 13.90 12.38
C GLU A 121 -2.15 14.43 11.51
N GLN A 122 -0.92 13.96 11.75
CA GLN A 122 0.28 14.35 11.01
C GLN A 122 0.71 13.31 9.96
N TRP A 123 0.02 12.17 9.86
CA TRP A 123 0.39 11.08 8.96
C TRP A 123 0.34 11.51 7.48
N GLY A 124 1.46 11.32 6.78
CA GLY A 124 1.63 11.72 5.38
C GLY A 124 2.08 13.16 5.14
N HIS A 125 2.16 13.98 6.20
CA HIS A 125 2.62 15.36 6.13
C HIS A 125 3.85 15.60 7.02
N GLY A 126 3.64 15.54 8.35
CA GLY A 126 4.70 15.68 9.35
C GLY A 126 5.28 14.35 9.81
N VAL A 127 4.46 13.29 9.81
CA VAL A 127 4.86 11.91 10.16
C VAL A 127 4.88 11.07 8.88
N LEU A 128 6.04 10.49 8.59
CA LEU A 128 6.36 9.77 7.36
C LEU A 128 6.72 8.31 7.69
N HIS A 129 6.80 7.44 6.68
CA HIS A 129 7.26 6.05 6.88
C HIS A 129 8.37 5.67 5.90
N CYS A 130 8.16 5.93 4.61
CA CYS A 130 9.04 5.52 3.53
C CYS A 130 10.05 6.63 3.21
N PRO A 131 11.36 6.42 3.46
CA PRO A 131 12.38 7.41 3.14
C PRO A 131 12.56 7.62 1.64
N TYR A 132 12.40 6.58 0.83
CA TYR A 132 12.46 6.73 -0.63
C TYR A 132 11.31 7.57 -1.18
N CYS A 133 10.19 7.64 -0.47
CA CYS A 133 9.00 8.34 -0.91
C CYS A 133 9.00 9.81 -0.53
N HIS A 134 9.59 10.16 0.63
CA HIS A 134 9.47 11.52 1.20
C HIS A 134 10.80 12.09 1.71
N GLY A 135 11.87 11.29 1.72
CA GLY A 135 13.14 11.67 2.33
C GLY A 135 13.80 12.84 1.64
N TYR A 136 13.61 12.98 0.32
CA TYR A 136 14.14 14.11 -0.42
C TYR A 136 13.44 15.43 -0.02
N GLU A 137 12.13 15.41 0.20
CA GLU A 137 11.32 16.58 0.53
C GLU A 137 11.67 17.14 1.92
N VAL A 138 12.09 16.27 2.85
CA VAL A 138 12.52 16.64 4.21
C VAL A 138 14.04 16.60 4.41
N ARG A 139 14.82 16.48 3.34
CA ARG A 139 16.29 16.42 3.42
C ARG A 139 16.89 17.62 4.16
N GLY A 140 17.92 17.36 4.96
CA GLY A 140 18.62 18.36 5.76
C GLY A 140 17.82 18.95 6.94
N ARG A 141 16.55 18.57 7.11
CA ARG A 141 15.75 18.97 8.28
C ARG A 141 16.04 18.10 9.49
N SER A 142 15.57 18.50 10.66
CA SER A 142 15.68 17.67 11.85
C SER A 142 14.65 16.54 11.86
N ILE A 143 15.11 15.28 11.91
CA ILE A 143 14.27 14.09 11.74
C ILE A 143 14.23 13.26 13.02
N GLY A 144 13.04 12.95 13.51
CA GLY A 144 12.82 12.04 14.63
C GLY A 144 12.30 10.68 14.18
N ILE A 145 12.92 9.58 14.61
CA ILE A 145 12.44 8.22 14.36
C ILE A 145 11.75 7.71 15.62
N ILE A 146 10.46 7.37 15.54
CA ILE A 146 9.71 6.77 16.64
C ILE A 146 9.89 5.24 16.58
N GLY A 147 10.68 4.71 17.51
CA GLY A 147 11.00 3.30 17.59
C GLY A 147 9.86 2.45 18.15
N SER A 148 9.46 1.42 17.40
CA SER A 148 8.43 0.44 17.82
C SER A 148 8.81 -1.02 17.57
N SER A 149 9.95 -1.26 16.94
CA SER A 149 10.44 -2.60 16.58
C SER A 149 11.97 -2.65 16.50
N PRO A 150 12.60 -3.83 16.46
CA PRO A 150 14.05 -3.95 16.20
C PRO A 150 14.50 -3.27 14.90
N MET A 151 13.62 -3.18 13.90
CA MET A 151 13.90 -2.54 12.61
C MET A 151 14.10 -1.01 12.73
N SER A 152 13.71 -0.40 13.85
CA SER A 152 13.83 1.04 14.08
C SER A 152 15.28 1.52 14.05
N LEU A 153 16.23 0.66 14.46
CA LEU A 153 17.66 0.98 14.41
C LEU A 153 18.14 1.10 12.95
N HIS A 154 17.76 0.13 12.12
CA HIS A 154 18.02 0.16 10.69
C HIS A 154 17.33 1.37 10.02
N GLN A 155 16.10 1.68 10.41
CA GLN A 155 15.37 2.85 9.90
C GLN A 155 16.10 4.16 10.22
N ALA A 156 16.63 4.32 11.44
CA ALA A 156 17.43 5.50 11.80
C ALA A 156 18.69 5.63 10.95
N GLN A 157 19.40 4.51 10.71
CA GLN A 157 20.56 4.49 9.81
C GLN A 157 20.19 4.85 8.37
N LEU A 158 19.03 4.39 7.90
CA LEU A 158 18.54 4.68 6.55
C LEU A 158 18.22 6.16 6.40
N TRP A 159 17.46 6.75 7.32
CA TRP A 159 17.10 8.17 7.27
C TRP A 159 18.28 9.12 7.43
N ARG A 160 19.40 8.68 8.05
CA ARG A 160 20.66 9.42 8.03
C ARG A 160 21.22 9.69 6.64
N GLN A 161 20.77 8.98 5.60
CA GLN A 161 21.15 9.31 4.23
C GLN A 161 20.60 10.68 3.76
N TRP A 162 19.48 11.13 4.33
CA TRP A 162 18.80 12.38 3.94
C TRP A 162 19.00 13.53 4.92
N SER A 163 19.40 13.26 6.16
CA SER A 163 19.72 14.31 7.14
C SER A 163 20.88 13.92 8.03
N ASP A 164 21.65 14.92 8.46
CA ASP A 164 22.67 14.78 9.49
C ASP A 164 22.14 14.96 10.92
N ASP A 165 20.94 15.52 11.09
CA ASP A 165 20.26 15.64 12.38
C ASP A 165 19.13 14.61 12.48
N VAL A 166 19.47 13.43 13.03
CA VAL A 166 18.52 12.35 13.29
C VAL A 166 18.55 11.97 14.77
N VAL A 167 17.37 11.94 15.39
CA VAL A 167 17.15 11.37 16.71
C VAL A 167 16.32 10.12 16.60
N LEU A 168 16.81 9.01 17.16
CA LEU A 168 16.01 7.83 17.42
C LEU A 168 15.37 7.97 18.81
N PHE A 169 14.06 8.17 18.85
CA PHE A 169 13.27 7.99 20.06
C PHE A 169 13.03 6.50 20.25
N LEU A 170 13.67 5.89 21.24
CA LEU A 170 13.61 4.46 21.47
C LEU A 170 12.16 3.99 21.70
N HIS A 171 11.38 4.78 22.45
CA HIS A 171 9.95 4.59 22.71
C HIS A 171 9.58 3.16 23.16
N THR A 172 9.25 2.25 22.24
CA THR A 172 8.95 0.84 22.55
C THR A 172 9.87 -0.16 21.84
N ALA A 173 10.81 0.31 21.01
CA ALA A 173 11.84 -0.54 20.42
C ALA A 173 12.78 -1.09 21.51
N PRO A 174 13.35 -2.30 21.30
CA PRO A 174 14.36 -2.82 22.20
C PRO A 174 15.60 -1.94 22.19
N ALA A 175 16.23 -1.78 23.36
CA ALA A 175 17.49 -1.06 23.48
C ALA A 175 18.57 -1.69 22.59
N PRO A 176 19.38 -0.87 21.89
CA PRO A 176 20.49 -1.39 21.08
C PRO A 176 21.55 -2.05 21.98
N ASP A 177 22.21 -3.08 21.44
CA ASP A 177 23.43 -3.61 22.04
C ASP A 177 24.63 -2.65 21.87
N ASP A 178 25.76 -2.95 22.52
CA ASP A 178 26.96 -2.12 22.48
C ASP A 178 27.51 -1.90 21.07
N THR A 179 27.30 -2.83 20.14
CA THR A 179 27.74 -2.69 18.74
C THR A 179 26.81 -1.75 18.00
N GLN A 180 25.50 -1.98 18.09
CA GLN A 180 24.48 -1.15 17.47
C GLN A 180 24.55 0.30 17.99
N ALA A 181 24.73 0.49 19.30
CA ALA A 181 24.90 1.81 19.90
C ALA A 181 26.13 2.54 19.34
N ARG A 182 27.26 1.83 19.17
CA ARG A 182 28.47 2.39 18.55
C ARG A 182 28.26 2.75 17.08
N GLU A 183 27.54 1.93 16.32
CA GLU A 183 27.23 2.20 14.91
C GLU A 183 26.33 3.42 14.72
N LEU A 184 25.32 3.57 15.58
CA LEU A 184 24.43 4.74 15.60
C LEU A 184 25.22 6.01 15.95
N ALA A 185 26.04 5.95 17.02
CA ALA A 185 26.88 7.05 17.44
C ALA A 185 27.92 7.45 16.38
N ALA A 186 28.53 6.47 15.70
CA ALA A 186 29.49 6.71 14.61
C ALA A 186 28.83 7.44 13.42
N ARG A 187 27.51 7.33 13.27
CA ARG A 187 26.72 8.08 12.28
C ARG A 187 26.11 9.35 12.87
N GLY A 188 26.43 9.74 14.10
CA GLY A 188 25.88 10.93 14.74
C GLY A 188 24.38 10.85 15.02
N ILE A 189 23.81 9.65 15.12
CA ILE A 189 22.42 9.46 15.53
C ILE A 189 22.36 9.53 17.05
N THR A 190 21.55 10.45 17.56
CA THR A 190 21.28 10.53 19.00
C THR A 190 20.17 9.57 19.37
N ILE A 191 20.32 8.85 20.49
CA ILE A 191 19.28 7.98 21.03
C ILE A 191 18.61 8.71 22.21
N GLU A 192 17.31 8.93 22.13
CA GLU A 192 16.47 9.38 23.24
C GLU A 192 15.73 8.16 23.81
N THR A 193 16.00 7.82 25.08
CA THR A 193 15.46 6.61 25.70
C THR A 193 14.05 6.78 26.24
N GLU A 194 13.64 8.02 26.52
CA GLU A 194 12.31 8.29 27.06
C GLU A 194 11.22 8.08 26.00
N LYS A 195 10.02 7.69 26.44
CA LYS A 195 8.91 7.44 25.53
C LYS A 195 8.34 8.74 24.98
N VAL A 196 8.02 8.75 23.69
CA VAL A 196 7.15 9.77 23.10
C VAL A 196 5.75 9.63 23.71
N ALA A 197 5.26 10.72 24.31
CA ALA A 197 3.92 10.84 24.88
C ALA A 197 2.92 11.45 23.89
N GLU A 198 3.36 12.41 23.08
CA GLU A 198 2.52 13.05 22.05
C GLU A 198 3.38 13.63 20.92
N VAL A 199 2.78 13.69 19.74
CA VAL A 199 3.25 14.45 18.58
C VAL A 199 2.64 15.85 18.67
N VAL A 200 3.48 16.87 18.59
CA VAL A 200 3.06 18.27 18.76
C VAL A 200 3.08 18.97 17.41
N ALA A 201 1.99 19.67 17.11
CA ALA A 201 1.87 20.53 15.93
C ALA A 201 1.35 21.91 16.34
N ASP A 202 1.82 22.95 15.64
CA ASP A 202 1.33 24.32 15.75
C ASP A 202 0.85 24.80 14.37
N GLY A 203 -0.35 25.36 14.31
CA GLY A 203 -0.97 25.75 13.04
C GLY A 203 -1.09 24.60 12.02
N GLY A 204 -1.20 23.35 12.47
CA GLY A 204 -1.23 22.15 11.63
C GLY A 204 0.14 21.64 11.17
N ARG A 205 1.22 22.35 11.49
CA ARG A 205 2.60 21.94 11.15
C ARG A 205 3.25 21.26 12.35
N LEU A 206 3.82 20.07 12.13
CA LEU A 206 4.67 19.39 13.11
C LEU A 206 5.77 20.32 13.63
N THR A 207 5.96 20.32 14.96
CA THR A 207 7.03 21.07 15.63
C THR A 207 7.94 20.17 16.47
N GLY A 208 7.51 18.96 16.81
CA GLY A 208 8.31 18.00 17.54
C GLY A 208 7.47 17.00 18.33
N VAL A 209 8.04 16.49 19.41
CA VAL A 209 7.40 15.54 20.32
C VAL A 209 7.53 15.98 21.77
N ARG A 210 6.54 15.63 22.59
CA ARG A 210 6.68 15.66 24.05
C ARG A 210 6.96 14.24 24.55
N LEU A 211 7.92 14.14 25.46
CA LEU A 211 8.30 12.89 26.10
C LEU A 211 7.46 12.66 27.37
N THR A 212 7.44 11.44 27.88
CA THR A 212 6.67 11.07 29.09
C THR A 212 7.16 11.76 30.37
N ASP A 213 8.40 12.25 30.39
CA ASP A 213 8.95 13.08 31.46
C ASP A 213 8.62 14.58 31.32
N GLY A 214 7.86 14.97 30.29
CA GLY A 214 7.42 16.33 30.02
C GLY A 214 8.39 17.17 29.19
N ARG A 215 9.60 16.68 28.87
CA ARG A 215 10.52 17.38 27.97
C ARG A 215 9.92 17.50 26.56
N PHE A 216 10.22 18.60 25.90
CA PHE A 216 9.90 18.81 24.49
C PHE A 216 11.16 18.69 23.65
N VAL A 217 11.09 17.91 22.56
CA VAL A 217 12.18 17.75 21.60
C VAL A 217 11.69 18.23 20.24
N ALA A 218 12.23 19.35 19.77
CA ALA A 218 11.87 19.96 18.50
C ALA A 218 12.33 19.09 17.32
N ARG A 219 11.42 18.80 16.37
CA ARG A 219 11.70 18.07 15.12
C ARG A 219 10.82 18.59 14.00
N ASP A 220 11.41 18.75 12.82
CA ASP A 220 10.72 19.23 11.62
C ASP A 220 9.95 18.11 10.89
N ALA A 221 10.41 16.86 11.05
CA ALA A 221 9.79 15.67 10.51
C ALA A 221 9.90 14.51 11.50
N LEU A 222 8.88 13.65 11.49
CA LEU A 222 8.86 12.40 12.24
C LEU A 222 8.74 11.22 11.29
N VAL A 223 9.26 10.08 11.72
CA VAL A 223 9.18 8.81 11.03
C VAL A 223 8.60 7.80 11.99
N SER A 224 7.58 7.07 11.55
CA SER A 224 6.97 6.00 12.33
C SER A 224 6.70 4.79 11.45
N MET A 225 6.95 3.60 11.99
CA MET A 225 6.52 2.35 11.37
C MET A 225 5.07 2.07 11.73
N SER A 226 4.29 1.73 10.71
CA SER A 226 2.95 1.19 10.83
C SER A 226 2.98 -0.34 10.77
N ARG A 227 1.98 -0.97 11.37
CA ARG A 227 1.65 -2.36 11.04
C ARG A 227 0.81 -2.36 9.76
N LEU A 228 1.20 -3.19 8.80
CA LEU A 228 0.68 -3.18 7.43
C LEU A 228 -0.40 -4.25 7.24
N ASN A 229 -1.68 -3.87 7.26
CA ASN A 229 -2.78 -4.82 7.21
C ASN A 229 -3.44 -4.86 5.82
N ALA A 230 -3.27 -5.96 5.08
CA ALA A 230 -3.87 -6.14 3.76
C ALA A 230 -5.42 -6.07 3.80
N ASN A 231 -6.00 -5.34 2.86
CA ASN A 231 -7.45 -5.14 2.77
C ASN A 231 -8.12 -6.32 2.04
N ALA A 232 -8.10 -7.50 2.67
CA ALA A 232 -8.48 -8.77 2.04
C ALA A 232 -9.94 -9.22 2.29
N ASP A 233 -10.72 -8.46 3.07
CA ASP A 233 -12.08 -8.84 3.47
C ASP A 233 -13.01 -9.27 2.32
N PRO A 234 -12.97 -8.65 1.12
CA PRO A 234 -13.79 -9.11 0.00
C PRO A 234 -13.59 -10.58 -0.37
N LEU A 235 -12.42 -11.18 -0.13
CA LEU A 235 -12.14 -12.57 -0.50
C LEU A 235 -12.43 -13.59 0.62
N ARG A 236 -12.89 -13.13 1.79
CA ARG A 236 -13.09 -13.99 2.97
C ARG A 236 -14.04 -15.16 2.68
N ALA A 237 -15.13 -14.91 1.93
CA ALA A 237 -16.10 -15.95 1.56
C ALA A 237 -15.56 -16.97 0.53
N LEU A 238 -14.46 -16.64 -0.15
CA LEU A 238 -13.72 -17.56 -1.02
C LEU A 238 -12.66 -18.38 -0.24
N GLY A 239 -12.59 -18.22 1.09
CA GLY A 239 -11.60 -18.90 1.92
C GLY A 239 -10.19 -18.29 1.85
N LEU A 240 -10.04 -17.10 1.25
CA LEU A 240 -8.77 -16.38 1.20
C LEU A 240 -8.74 -15.31 2.29
N GLN A 241 -7.68 -15.32 3.08
CA GLN A 241 -7.44 -14.38 4.17
C GLN A 241 -6.00 -13.91 4.14
N ALA A 242 -5.75 -12.73 4.71
CA ALA A 242 -4.39 -12.28 4.94
C ALA A 242 -3.71 -13.16 6.01
N THR A 243 -2.43 -13.44 5.82
CA THR A 243 -1.59 -14.21 6.74
C THR A 243 -0.60 -13.28 7.42
N GLU A 244 -0.39 -13.48 8.72
CA GLU A 244 0.57 -12.71 9.52
C GLU A 244 2.01 -12.87 9.01
N ASN A 245 2.76 -11.78 9.08
CA ASN A 245 4.20 -11.71 8.84
C ASN A 245 4.85 -10.64 9.73
N ASP A 246 6.16 -10.44 9.60
CA ASP A 246 6.92 -9.52 10.44
C ASP A 246 6.50 -8.04 10.33
N PHE A 247 5.75 -7.67 9.28
CA PHE A 247 5.33 -6.31 8.99
C PHE A 247 3.83 -6.08 9.17
N GLY A 248 3.04 -7.13 9.43
CA GLY A 248 1.57 -7.07 9.49
C GLY A 248 0.93 -8.31 8.88
N ALA A 249 -0.01 -8.13 7.96
CA ALA A 249 -0.70 -9.24 7.30
C ALA A 249 -0.81 -9.02 5.79
N ALA A 250 -0.55 -10.07 4.99
CA ALA A 250 -0.61 -10.03 3.52
C ALA A 250 -1.32 -11.26 2.94
N VAL A 251 -1.97 -11.13 1.79
CA VAL A 251 -2.53 -12.28 1.07
C VAL A 251 -1.41 -13.03 0.36
N ILE A 252 -1.30 -14.34 0.62
CA ILE A 252 -0.29 -15.19 -0.01
C ILE A 252 -0.71 -15.53 -1.43
N ALA A 253 0.21 -15.33 -2.37
CA ALA A 253 0.05 -15.68 -3.77
C ALA A 253 1.41 -16.10 -4.37
N ASP A 254 1.37 -16.72 -5.55
CA ASP A 254 2.58 -16.99 -6.31
C ASP A 254 3.18 -15.70 -6.88
N PRO A 255 4.40 -15.72 -7.46
CA PRO A 255 5.05 -14.53 -8.02
C PRO A 255 4.27 -13.80 -9.13
N THR A 256 3.25 -14.44 -9.70
CA THR A 256 2.36 -13.84 -10.71
C THR A 256 1.06 -13.28 -10.12
N GLY A 257 0.87 -13.43 -8.80
CA GLY A 257 -0.34 -13.04 -8.10
C GLY A 257 -1.43 -14.11 -8.07
N ARG A 258 -1.18 -15.33 -8.57
CA ARG A 258 -2.19 -16.41 -8.58
C ARG A 258 -2.42 -16.90 -7.15
N THR A 259 -3.69 -17.02 -6.77
CA THR A 259 -4.08 -17.60 -5.47
C THR A 259 -4.41 -19.10 -5.60
N PRO A 260 -4.52 -19.83 -4.49
CA PRO A 260 -5.04 -21.20 -4.49
C PRO A 260 -6.49 -21.33 -4.99
N VAL A 261 -7.27 -20.24 -4.98
CA VAL A 261 -8.65 -20.26 -5.47
C VAL A 261 -8.65 -20.10 -6.99
N PRO A 262 -9.19 -21.08 -7.75
CA PRO A 262 -9.27 -20.99 -9.20
C PRO A 262 -9.97 -19.72 -9.66
N GLY A 263 -9.35 -19.00 -10.59
CA GLY A 263 -9.93 -17.79 -11.15
C GLY A 263 -9.65 -16.51 -10.37
N VAL A 264 -8.92 -16.58 -9.24
CA VAL A 264 -8.67 -15.42 -8.35
C VAL A 264 -7.17 -15.10 -8.27
N TRP A 265 -6.86 -13.83 -8.56
CA TRP A 265 -5.51 -13.25 -8.46
C TRP A 265 -5.50 -12.09 -7.47
N VAL A 266 -4.31 -11.74 -7.00
CA VAL A 266 -4.04 -10.55 -6.18
C VAL A 266 -2.81 -9.81 -6.72
N ALA A 267 -2.76 -8.48 -6.56
CA ALA A 267 -1.58 -7.69 -6.93
C ALA A 267 -1.44 -6.41 -6.10
N GLY A 268 -0.22 -5.87 -6.04
CA GLY A 268 0.10 -4.66 -5.28
C GLY A 268 0.16 -4.90 -3.77
N ASN A 269 -0.12 -3.85 -3.00
CA ASN A 269 0.10 -3.87 -1.54
C ASN A 269 -0.71 -4.90 -0.75
N VAL A 270 -1.75 -5.50 -1.35
CA VAL A 270 -2.53 -6.54 -0.68
C VAL A 270 -1.74 -7.86 -0.53
N THR A 271 -0.70 -8.07 -1.34
CA THR A 271 0.18 -9.26 -1.31
C THR A 271 1.66 -8.92 -1.09
N ASP A 272 2.11 -7.74 -1.54
CA ASP A 272 3.45 -7.21 -1.29
C ASP A 272 3.37 -5.88 -0.52
N PRO A 273 3.44 -5.91 0.82
CA PRO A 273 3.31 -4.72 1.67
C PRO A 273 4.35 -3.62 1.39
N MET A 274 5.50 -3.99 0.83
CA MET A 274 6.63 -3.10 0.58
C MET A 274 6.64 -2.55 -0.86
N ALA A 275 5.74 -3.00 -1.73
CA ALA A 275 5.65 -2.50 -3.09
C ALA A 275 5.39 -0.99 -3.14
N GLN A 276 6.29 -0.24 -3.77
CA GLN A 276 6.06 1.15 -4.14
C GLN A 276 5.11 1.23 -5.35
N VAL A 277 4.64 2.44 -5.68
CA VAL A 277 3.65 2.69 -6.75
C VAL A 277 4.04 2.01 -8.07
N VAL A 278 5.31 2.13 -8.48
CA VAL A 278 5.80 1.53 -9.74
C VAL A 278 5.80 -0.01 -9.67
N SER A 279 6.21 -0.60 -8.55
CA SER A 279 6.19 -2.05 -8.34
C SER A 279 4.77 -2.59 -8.29
N ALA A 280 3.85 -1.85 -7.65
CA ALA A 280 2.44 -2.21 -7.60
C ALA A 280 1.80 -2.17 -9.01
N ALA A 281 2.11 -1.15 -9.82
CA ALA A 281 1.68 -1.08 -11.21
C ALA A 281 2.26 -2.25 -12.04
N ALA A 282 3.56 -2.54 -11.90
CA ALA A 282 4.20 -3.67 -12.58
C ALA A 282 3.56 -5.02 -12.19
N ALA A 283 3.26 -5.23 -10.91
CA ALA A 283 2.54 -6.43 -10.44
C ALA A 283 1.13 -6.51 -11.05
N GLY A 284 0.42 -5.38 -11.15
CA GLY A 284 -0.86 -5.28 -11.84
C GLY A 284 -0.80 -5.71 -13.30
N LEU A 285 0.18 -5.18 -14.05
CA LEU A 285 0.43 -5.57 -15.44
C LEU A 285 0.68 -7.08 -15.58
N GLN A 286 1.54 -7.65 -14.73
CA GLN A 286 1.84 -9.09 -14.74
C GLN A 286 0.59 -9.94 -14.45
N ALA A 287 -0.16 -9.60 -13.39
CA ALA A 287 -1.39 -10.30 -13.04
C ALA A 287 -2.43 -10.22 -14.16
N GLY A 288 -2.61 -9.05 -14.78
CA GLY A 288 -3.51 -8.87 -15.92
C GLY A 288 -3.11 -9.72 -17.13
N ALA A 289 -1.82 -9.81 -17.45
CA ALA A 289 -1.33 -10.68 -18.52
C ALA A 289 -1.57 -12.17 -18.22
N MET A 290 -1.36 -12.60 -16.98
CA MET A 290 -1.61 -14.00 -16.60
C MET A 290 -3.09 -14.36 -16.58
N LEU A 291 -3.95 -13.44 -16.13
CA LEU A 291 -5.39 -13.58 -16.23
C LEU A 291 -5.85 -13.76 -17.68
N ASN A 292 -5.31 -12.97 -18.61
CA ASN A 292 -5.58 -13.14 -20.02
C ASN A 292 -5.13 -14.51 -20.54
N SER A 293 -3.93 -14.96 -20.17
CA SER A 293 -3.40 -16.28 -20.56
C SER A 293 -4.29 -17.43 -20.07
N ASP A 294 -4.76 -17.33 -18.82
CA ASP A 294 -5.65 -18.32 -18.20
C ASP A 294 -7.03 -18.36 -18.89
N LEU A 295 -7.58 -17.19 -19.27
CA LEU A 295 -8.81 -17.09 -20.09
C LEU A 295 -8.65 -17.70 -21.48
N ILE A 296 -7.52 -17.48 -22.16
CA ILE A 296 -7.21 -18.08 -23.48
C ILE A 296 -7.16 -19.60 -23.35
N THR A 297 -6.52 -20.12 -22.30
CA THR A 297 -6.44 -21.56 -22.04
C THR A 297 -7.83 -22.18 -21.89
N GLU A 298 -8.72 -21.53 -21.13
CA GLU A 298 -10.11 -21.94 -21.00
C GLU A 298 -10.86 -21.91 -22.35
N GLU A 299 -10.63 -20.88 -23.17
CA GLU A 299 -11.24 -20.72 -24.50
C GLU A 299 -10.81 -21.81 -25.47
N VAL A 300 -9.52 -22.17 -25.48
CA VAL A 300 -8.98 -23.28 -26.26
C VAL A 300 -9.63 -24.59 -25.84
N ALA A 301 -9.72 -24.87 -24.53
CA ALA A 301 -10.36 -26.09 -24.03
C ALA A 301 -11.83 -26.18 -24.46
N ARG A 302 -12.57 -25.06 -24.40
CA ARG A 302 -13.97 -24.99 -24.87
C ARG A 302 -14.08 -25.17 -26.38
N ALA A 303 -13.15 -24.66 -27.17
CA ALA A 303 -13.15 -24.79 -28.62
C ALA A 303 -12.86 -26.24 -29.07
N VAL A 304 -11.97 -26.95 -28.36
CA VAL A 304 -11.67 -28.37 -28.62
C VAL A 304 -12.82 -29.29 -28.22
N ALA A 305 -13.61 -28.92 -27.21
CA ALA A 305 -14.75 -29.71 -26.74
C ALA A 305 -16.03 -29.55 -27.59
N ARG A 306 -16.02 -28.68 -28.62
CA ARG A 306 -17.12 -28.47 -29.57
C ARG A 306 -16.96 -29.34 -30.79
#